data_AF-A0A661ZAD0-F1
#
_entry.id   AF-A0A661ZAD0-F1
#
_cell.length_a   1.000
_cell.length_b   1.000
_cell.length_c   1.000
_cell.angle_alpha   90.00
_cell.angle_beta   90.00
_cell.angle_gamma   90.00
#
_symmetry.space_group_name_H-M   'P 1'
#
loop_
_entity.id
_entity.type
_entity.pdbx_description
1 polymer ?
#
loop_
_entity_poly.entity_id
_entity_poly.type
_entity_poly.pdbx_seq_one_letter_code
_entity_poly.pdbx_strand_id
1 'polypeptide(L)'
;PDIPVRWSIVHPDNQKNVMLATELGIWTTEDITADNVVWDQAINGMANVRVDMLDMRNNDNMILAGTHGRGFYTAIYNVYPESVNDTEKSDITIYPNPSNGIIYINSKNKSQKNYEVYDITGRIVKKGILNNSVNKINLENVRSGNYLIKIGNKTFKLILSK
;
A
#
# COMPACT_ATOMS: atom_id res chain seq x y z
N PRO A 1 20.62 -7.58 0.15
CA PRO A 1 20.83 -9.03 -0.02
C PRO A 1 22.28 -9.36 0.36
N ASP A 2 22.54 -10.49 1.02
CA ASP A 2 23.91 -10.94 1.30
C ASP A 2 24.49 -11.65 0.06
N ILE A 3 24.72 -10.87 -1.00
CA ILE A 3 25.19 -11.33 -2.30
C ILE A 3 26.19 -10.28 -2.82
N PRO A 4 27.34 -10.68 -3.41
CA PRO A 4 28.29 -9.75 -3.99
C PRO A 4 27.63 -8.84 -5.05
N VAL A 5 27.81 -7.54 -4.87
CA VAL A 5 27.34 -6.49 -5.80
C VAL A 5 28.48 -6.14 -6.76
N ARG A 6 28.16 -6.07 -8.05
CA ARG A 6 29.10 -5.75 -9.13
C ARG A 6 28.90 -4.34 -9.69
N TRP A 7 27.65 -3.89 -9.72
CA TRP A 7 27.26 -2.59 -10.23
C TRP A 7 26.00 -2.09 -9.51
N SER A 8 25.82 -0.78 -9.45
CA SER A 8 24.59 -0.17 -8.96
C SER A 8 24.24 1.05 -9.77
N ILE A 9 22.93 1.34 -9.87
CA ILE A 9 22.42 2.58 -10.42
C ILE A 9 21.32 3.12 -9.51
N VAL A 10 21.20 4.44 -9.46
CA VAL A 10 20.13 5.14 -8.74
C VAL A 10 19.18 5.73 -9.78
N HIS A 11 17.88 5.63 -9.55
CA HIS A 11 16.92 6.20 -10.48
C HIS A 11 17.00 7.74 -10.52
N PRO A 12 17.02 8.38 -11.70
CA PRO A 12 17.13 9.84 -11.81
C PRO A 12 15.95 10.58 -11.18
N ASP A 13 14.73 10.07 -11.37
CA ASP A 13 13.50 10.72 -10.84
C ASP A 13 13.26 10.49 -9.35
N ASN A 14 13.77 9.39 -8.76
CA ASN A 14 13.63 9.10 -7.34
C ASN A 14 14.92 8.47 -6.80
N GLN A 15 15.69 9.25 -6.04
CA GLN A 15 16.96 8.82 -5.48
C GLN A 15 16.83 7.72 -4.42
N LYS A 16 15.62 7.44 -3.94
CA LYS A 16 15.33 6.33 -3.03
C LYS A 16 15.36 4.97 -3.73
N ASN A 17 15.02 4.95 -5.02
CA ASN A 17 14.98 3.75 -5.82
C ASN A 17 16.38 3.40 -6.33
N VAL A 18 16.88 2.24 -5.92
CA VAL A 18 18.21 1.75 -6.29
C VAL A 18 18.10 0.38 -6.92
N MET A 19 18.87 0.18 -7.98
CA MET A 19 19.02 -1.11 -8.66
C MET A 19 20.46 -1.61 -8.52
N LEU A 20 20.61 -2.89 -8.16
CA LEU A 20 21.89 -3.57 -7.98
C LEU A 20 22.04 -4.72 -8.97
N ALA A 21 23.21 -4.81 -9.59
CA ALA A 21 23.66 -5.99 -10.31
C ALA A 21 24.45 -6.91 -9.39
N THR A 22 24.05 -8.18 -9.36
CA THR A 22 24.62 -9.20 -8.47
C THR A 22 24.95 -10.48 -9.23
N GLU A 23 25.57 -11.44 -8.54
CA GLU A 23 25.87 -12.76 -9.11
C GLU A 23 24.62 -13.60 -9.43
N LEU A 24 23.47 -13.28 -8.83
CA LEU A 24 22.21 -14.02 -9.04
C LEU A 24 21.16 -13.22 -9.83
N GLY A 25 21.55 -12.09 -10.41
CA GLY A 25 20.65 -11.24 -11.21
C GLY A 25 20.59 -9.81 -10.71
N ILE A 26 19.50 -9.13 -11.07
CA ILE A 26 19.24 -7.74 -10.71
C ILE A 26 18.30 -7.71 -9.50
N TRP A 27 18.59 -6.81 -8.56
CA TRP A 27 17.75 -6.53 -7.41
C TRP A 27 17.39 -5.05 -7.37
N THR A 28 16.18 -4.72 -6.96
CA THR A 28 15.71 -3.35 -6.80
C THR A 28 15.18 -3.12 -5.40
N THR A 29 15.29 -1.88 -4.92
CA THR A 29 14.59 -1.42 -3.73
C THR A 29 13.77 -0.17 -4.06
N GLU A 30 12.66 0.00 -3.35
CA GLU A 30 11.82 1.20 -3.43
C GLU A 30 12.34 2.31 -2.52
N ASP A 31 12.94 1.96 -1.37
CA ASP A 31 13.50 2.92 -0.42
C ASP A 31 14.82 2.44 0.20
N ILE A 32 15.93 2.92 -0.36
CA ILE A 32 17.28 2.69 0.18
C ILE A 32 17.53 3.41 1.52
N THR A 33 16.68 4.36 1.91
CA THR A 33 16.81 5.14 3.15
C THR A 33 16.03 4.54 4.32
N ALA A 34 15.25 3.48 4.09
CA ALA A 34 14.49 2.80 5.13
C ALA A 34 15.40 2.14 6.18
N ASP A 35 14.96 2.11 7.44
CA ASP A 35 15.68 1.42 8.53
C ASP A 35 15.92 -0.07 8.22
N ASN A 36 15.00 -0.69 7.48
CA ASN A 36 15.11 -2.05 6.96
C ASN A 36 14.84 -2.05 5.46
N VAL A 37 15.90 -2.03 4.66
CA VAL A 37 15.80 -2.01 3.19
C VAL A 37 15.32 -3.36 2.67
N VAL A 38 14.18 -3.35 1.97
CA VAL A 38 13.62 -4.52 1.27
C VAL A 38 14.17 -4.56 -0.14
N TRP A 39 14.56 -5.76 -0.59
CA TRP A 39 15.13 -6.00 -1.92
C TRP A 39 14.30 -7.02 -2.67
N ASP A 40 13.82 -6.63 -3.84
CA ASP A 40 13.05 -7.48 -4.74
C ASP A 40 13.88 -7.83 -5.98
N GLN A 41 13.82 -9.10 -6.39
CA GLN A 41 14.56 -9.56 -7.56
C GLN A 41 13.82 -9.18 -8.85
N ALA A 42 14.51 -8.54 -9.78
CA ALA A 42 13.97 -8.16 -11.09
C ALA A 42 14.21 -9.27 -12.13
N ILE A 43 13.17 -10.06 -12.44
CA ILE A 43 13.24 -11.29 -13.27
C ILE A 43 12.46 -11.12 -14.58
N ASN A 44 12.52 -9.95 -15.22
CA ASN A 44 11.77 -9.65 -16.46
C ASN A 44 12.29 -10.43 -17.69
N GLY A 45 12.07 -11.75 -17.71
CA GLY A 45 12.53 -12.65 -18.77
C GLY A 45 14.02 -13.02 -18.72
N MET A 46 14.78 -12.48 -17.76
CA MET A 46 16.16 -12.89 -17.50
C MET A 46 16.18 -14.12 -16.59
N ALA A 47 17.03 -15.09 -16.92
CA ALA A 47 17.36 -16.17 -15.99
C ALA A 47 18.23 -15.64 -14.83
N ASN A 48 18.33 -16.39 -13.73
CA ASN A 48 19.31 -16.10 -12.67
C ASN A 48 20.72 -16.21 -13.24
N VAL A 49 21.28 -15.07 -13.63
CA VAL A 49 22.62 -14.94 -14.19
C VAL A 49 23.31 -13.76 -13.55
N ARG A 50 24.63 -13.90 -13.43
CA ARG A 50 25.50 -12.79 -13.06
C ARG A 50 25.33 -11.62 -14.02
N VAL A 51 25.14 -10.44 -13.44
CA VAL A 51 25.11 -9.16 -14.14
C VAL A 51 26.35 -8.38 -13.74
N ASP A 52 27.13 -7.95 -14.74
CA ASP A 52 28.41 -7.27 -14.52
C ASP A 52 28.29 -5.75 -14.73
N MET A 53 27.30 -5.31 -15.52
CA MET A 53 27.10 -3.89 -15.84
C MET A 53 25.62 -3.56 -15.97
N LEU A 54 25.25 -2.37 -15.46
CA LEU A 54 23.97 -1.73 -15.72
C LEU A 54 24.22 -0.34 -16.31
N ASP A 55 23.47 0.02 -17.33
CA ASP A 55 23.45 1.38 -17.87
C ASP A 55 22.00 1.82 -18.08
N MET A 56 21.72 3.10 -17.86
CA MET A 56 20.37 3.65 -17.94
C MET A 56 20.33 4.83 -18.92
N ARG A 57 19.33 4.78 -19.81
CA ARG A 57 18.94 5.92 -20.64
C ARG A 57 17.82 6.69 -19.96
N ASN A 58 18.14 7.88 -19.46
CA ASN A 58 17.22 8.70 -18.66
C ASN A 58 15.98 9.21 -19.41
N ASN A 59 15.97 9.24 -20.75
CA ASN A 59 14.84 9.78 -21.52
C ASN A 59 13.58 8.90 -21.46
N ASP A 60 13.75 7.59 -21.31
CA ASP A 60 12.66 6.61 -21.31
C ASP A 60 12.83 5.52 -20.24
N ASN A 61 13.74 5.76 -19.29
CA ASN A 61 14.07 4.85 -18.19
C ASN A 61 14.45 3.43 -18.65
N MET A 62 14.97 3.29 -19.88
CA MET A 62 15.44 2.02 -20.39
C MET A 62 16.78 1.67 -19.77
N ILE A 63 16.89 0.48 -19.21
CA ILE A 63 18.11 -0.09 -18.65
C ILE A 63 18.64 -1.14 -19.61
N LEU A 64 19.96 -1.12 -19.80
CA LEU A 64 20.74 -2.18 -20.42
C LEU A 64 21.50 -2.96 -19.33
N ALA A 65 21.32 -4.27 -19.30
CA ALA A 65 22.05 -5.17 -18.42
C ALA A 65 23.03 -6.04 -19.22
N GLY A 66 24.32 -5.89 -18.93
CA GLY A 66 25.38 -6.75 -19.45
C GLY A 66 25.54 -7.98 -18.58
N THR A 67 25.23 -9.15 -19.11
CA THR A 67 25.32 -10.43 -18.38
C THR A 67 26.56 -11.20 -18.72
N HIS A 68 27.02 -12.01 -17.77
CA HIS A 68 28.16 -12.90 -18.01
C HIS A 68 27.73 -14.09 -18.90
N GLY A 69 28.10 -14.05 -20.18
CA GLY A 69 27.94 -15.16 -21.12
C GLY A 69 26.53 -15.35 -21.70
N ARG A 70 25.57 -14.43 -21.46
CA ARG A 70 24.22 -14.48 -22.04
C ARG A 70 23.83 -13.22 -22.82
N GLY A 71 24.80 -12.35 -23.10
CA GLY A 71 24.60 -11.14 -23.89
C GLY A 71 23.98 -10.00 -23.08
N PHE A 72 23.23 -9.15 -23.78
CA PHE A 72 22.60 -7.95 -23.21
C PHE A 72 21.09 -8.11 -23.10
N TYR A 73 20.54 -7.60 -22.01
CA TYR A 73 19.10 -7.54 -21.78
C TYR A 73 18.67 -6.09 -21.62
N THR A 74 17.44 -5.78 -22.04
CA THR A 74 16.85 -4.45 -21.85
C THR A 74 15.53 -4.54 -21.13
N ALA A 75 15.25 -3.55 -20.28
CA ALA A 75 13.99 -3.41 -19.59
C ALA A 75 13.70 -1.93 -19.30
N ILE A 76 12.42 -1.58 -19.16
CA ILE A 76 12.02 -0.25 -18.69
C ILE A 76 11.93 -0.31 -17.16
N TYR A 77 12.56 0.65 -16.47
CA TYR A 77 12.54 0.76 -15.01
C TYR A 77 11.77 2.01 -14.59
N ASN A 78 10.46 1.87 -14.41
CA ASN A 78 9.60 2.97 -13.96
C ASN A 78 9.54 3.02 -12.44
N VAL A 79 9.58 4.23 -11.89
CA VAL A 79 9.20 4.49 -10.50
C VAL A 79 7.72 4.85 -10.47
N TYR A 80 6.94 4.07 -9.73
CA TYR A 80 5.59 4.46 -9.37
C TYR A 80 5.64 5.13 -8.00
N PRO A 81 4.93 6.24 -7.77
CA PRO A 81 4.77 6.73 -6.40
C PRO A 81 4.13 5.61 -5.58
N GLU A 82 4.66 5.37 -4.37
CA GLU A 82 4.07 4.44 -3.41
C GLU A 82 2.55 4.65 -3.39
N SER A 83 1.78 3.64 -3.82
CA SER A 83 0.37 3.64 -3.48
C SER A 83 0.32 3.65 -1.96
N VAL A 84 -0.36 4.63 -1.36
CA VAL A 84 -0.52 4.75 0.09
C VAL A 84 -0.72 3.35 0.67
N ASN A 85 0.31 2.87 1.38
CA ASN A 85 0.29 1.57 2.02
C ASN A 85 -1.02 1.46 2.83
N ASP A 86 -1.95 0.62 2.38
CA ASP A 86 -3.19 0.25 3.11
C ASP A 86 -2.87 -0.65 4.33
N THR A 87 -1.64 -0.54 4.85
CA THR A 87 -1.04 -1.33 5.91
C THR A 87 -1.12 -0.61 7.26
N GLU A 88 -1.92 0.44 7.38
CA GLU A 88 -2.52 0.75 8.68
C GLU A 88 -3.73 -0.16 8.87
N LYS A 89 -3.49 -1.41 9.28
CA LYS A 89 -4.55 -2.28 9.81
C LYS A 89 -5.37 -1.46 10.80
N SER A 90 -6.57 -1.06 10.40
CA SER A 90 -7.27 0.01 11.09
C SER A 90 -7.49 -0.39 12.55
N ASP A 91 -7.04 0.45 13.48
CA ASP A 91 -7.34 0.31 14.92
C ASP A 91 -8.84 0.22 15.24
N ILE A 92 -9.65 0.54 14.23
CA ILE A 92 -11.09 0.58 14.27
C ILE A 92 -11.61 -0.56 13.40
N THR A 93 -12.41 -1.45 13.99
CA THR A 93 -13.16 -2.47 13.26
C THR A 93 -14.65 -2.25 13.45
N ILE A 94 -15.43 -2.47 12.38
CA ILE A 94 -16.88 -2.25 12.37
C ILE A 94 -17.56 -3.55 11.96
N TYR A 95 -18.49 -4.03 12.78
CA TYR A 95 -19.19 -5.29 12.55
C TYR A 95 -20.61 -5.29 13.16
N PRO A 96 -21.53 -6.14 12.67
CA PRO A 96 -21.42 -6.84 11.40
C PRO A 96 -21.56 -5.86 10.23
N ASN A 97 -20.97 -6.22 9.10
CA ASN A 97 -21.15 -5.51 7.84
C ASN A 97 -21.20 -6.56 6.72
N PRO A 98 -22.35 -6.84 6.08
CA PRO A 98 -23.65 -6.15 6.21
C PRO A 98 -24.33 -6.26 7.58
N SER A 99 -25.20 -5.31 7.92
CA SER A 99 -25.94 -5.25 9.19
C SER A 99 -27.45 -5.05 8.99
N ASN A 100 -28.25 -5.61 9.90
CA ASN A 100 -29.71 -5.41 9.93
C ASN A 100 -30.12 -4.16 10.74
N GLY A 101 -29.18 -3.29 11.09
CA GLY A 101 -29.45 -2.02 11.77
C GLY A 101 -28.69 -1.81 13.06
N ILE A 102 -28.08 -2.85 13.65
CA ILE A 102 -27.18 -2.68 14.80
C ILE A 102 -25.75 -2.95 14.36
N ILE A 103 -24.86 -2.00 14.64
CA ILE A 103 -23.42 -2.14 14.41
C ILE A 103 -22.64 -1.87 15.68
N TYR A 104 -21.46 -2.48 15.75
CA TYR A 104 -20.47 -2.34 16.79
C TYR A 104 -19.20 -1.77 16.18
N ILE A 105 -18.65 -0.76 16.83
CA ILE A 105 -17.36 -0.19 16.49
C ILE A 105 -16.40 -0.53 17.63
N ASN A 106 -15.41 -1.36 17.34
CA ASN A 106 -14.32 -1.65 18.25
C ASN A 106 -13.13 -0.75 17.91
N SER A 107 -12.62 -0.01 18.89
CA SER A 107 -11.44 0.85 18.77
C SER A 107 -10.42 0.39 19.81
N LYS A 108 -9.23 -0.02 19.35
CA LYS A 108 -8.12 -0.40 20.26
C LYS A 108 -7.70 0.74 21.19
N ASN A 109 -7.77 1.98 20.68
CA ASN A 109 -7.47 3.18 21.44
C ASN A 109 -8.75 3.77 22.06
N LYS A 110 -8.74 4.00 23.37
CA LYS A 110 -9.88 4.52 24.17
C LYS A 110 -10.09 6.05 24.08
N SER A 111 -9.41 6.72 23.15
CA SER A 111 -9.58 8.16 22.96
C SER A 111 -10.98 8.47 22.45
N GLN A 112 -11.58 9.53 22.97
CA GLN A 112 -12.88 10.01 22.52
C GLN A 112 -12.81 10.41 21.04
N LYS A 113 -13.67 9.83 20.19
CA LYS A 113 -13.72 10.11 18.75
C LYS A 113 -15.13 10.43 18.30
N ASN A 114 -15.29 11.46 17.47
CA ASN A 114 -16.55 11.75 16.83
C ASN A 114 -16.77 10.79 15.66
N TYR A 115 -18.00 10.34 15.48
CA TYR A 115 -18.41 9.56 14.32
C TYR A 115 -19.58 10.23 13.60
N GLU A 116 -19.60 10.09 12.28
CA GLU A 116 -20.67 10.57 11.40
C GLU A 116 -20.97 9.48 10.35
N VAL A 117 -22.24 9.16 10.18
CA VAL A 117 -22.74 8.19 9.19
C VAL A 117 -23.46 8.98 8.10
N TYR A 118 -23.10 8.71 6.85
CA TYR A 118 -23.62 9.37 5.65
C TYR A 118 -24.32 8.37 4.74
N ASP A 119 -25.38 8.81 4.07
CA ASP A 119 -25.94 8.10 2.93
C ASP A 119 -25.12 8.32 1.64
N ILE A 120 -25.49 7.65 0.55
CA ILE A 120 -24.84 7.82 -0.76
C ILE A 120 -24.91 9.24 -1.35
N THR A 121 -25.82 10.08 -0.83
CA THR A 121 -25.97 11.48 -1.24
C THR A 121 -25.15 12.43 -0.36
N GLY A 122 -24.39 11.90 0.60
CA GLY A 122 -23.58 12.69 1.53
C GLY A 122 -24.36 13.30 2.70
N ARG A 123 -25.64 12.94 2.89
CA ARG A 123 -26.43 13.45 4.01
C ARG A 123 -26.10 12.68 5.29
N ILE A 124 -25.91 13.40 6.39
CA ILE A 124 -25.67 12.80 7.71
C ILE A 124 -26.95 12.15 8.22
N VAL A 125 -26.94 10.82 8.35
CA VAL A 125 -28.06 10.03 8.90
C VAL A 125 -27.93 9.79 10.40
N LYS A 126 -26.70 9.77 10.92
CA LYS A 126 -26.43 9.63 12.35
C LYS A 126 -25.07 10.25 12.70
N LYS A 127 -24.94 10.84 13.87
CA LYS A 127 -23.66 11.29 14.42
C LYS A 127 -23.62 11.12 15.94
N GLY A 128 -22.43 11.08 16.49
CA GLY A 128 -22.24 10.97 17.93
C GLY A 128 -20.77 10.84 18.32
N ILE A 129 -20.55 10.40 19.56
CA ILE A 129 -19.23 10.28 20.17
C ILE A 129 -19.02 8.82 20.58
N LEU A 130 -17.83 8.30 20.27
CA LEU A 130 -17.33 7.01 20.73
C LEU A 130 -16.50 7.25 21.98
N ASN A 131 -16.90 6.66 23.11
CA ASN A 131 -16.23 6.82 24.40
C ASN A 131 -15.68 5.50 24.97
N ASN A 132 -16.21 4.36 24.51
CA ASN A 132 -15.81 3.04 24.99
C ASN A 132 -14.89 2.33 23.99
N SER A 133 -14.24 1.24 24.43
CA SER A 133 -13.50 0.34 23.53
C SER A 133 -14.42 -0.29 22.47
N VAL A 134 -15.64 -0.63 22.86
CA VAL A 134 -16.70 -1.11 21.94
C VAL A 134 -17.92 -0.22 22.11
N ASN A 135 -18.38 0.39 21.03
CA ASN A 135 -19.56 1.25 21.01
C ASN A 135 -20.63 0.63 20.12
N LYS A 136 -21.87 0.62 20.62
CA LYS A 136 -23.05 0.18 19.86
C LYS A 136 -23.68 1.39 19.17
N ILE A 137 -23.93 1.29 17.87
CA ILE A 137 -24.73 2.26 17.12
C ILE A 137 -25.98 1.58 16.60
N ASN A 138 -27.12 2.23 16.82
CA ASN A 138 -28.41 1.81 16.31
C ASN A 138 -28.81 2.65 15.07
N LEU A 139 -29.00 1.94 13.96
CA LEU A 139 -29.45 2.36 12.62
C LEU A 139 -30.72 1.58 12.18
N GLU A 140 -31.48 1.00 13.11
CA GLU A 140 -32.75 0.29 12.86
C GLU A 140 -33.83 1.19 12.24
N ASN A 141 -33.72 2.51 12.37
CA ASN A 141 -34.63 3.46 11.71
C ASN A 141 -34.12 3.97 10.36
N VAL A 142 -32.96 3.51 9.89
CA VAL A 142 -32.35 3.90 8.61
C VAL A 142 -32.69 2.87 7.53
N ARG A 143 -33.00 3.28 6.29
CA ARG A 143 -33.34 2.33 5.21
C ARG A 143 -32.16 1.39 4.87
N SER A 144 -32.45 0.23 4.28
CA SER A 144 -31.41 -0.66 3.73
C SER A 144 -30.69 0.05 2.57
N GLY A 145 -29.38 -0.15 2.43
CA GLY A 145 -28.57 0.52 1.42
C GLY A 145 -27.09 0.62 1.78
N ASN A 146 -26.34 1.33 0.94
CA ASN A 146 -24.93 1.64 1.16
C ASN A 146 -24.78 2.93 1.95
N TYR A 147 -23.87 2.92 2.92
CA TYR A 147 -23.58 4.03 3.81
C TYR A 147 -22.06 4.17 3.97
N LEU A 148 -21.62 5.37 4.34
CA LEU A 148 -20.25 5.66 4.73
C LEU A 148 -20.24 6.09 6.20
N ILE A 149 -19.31 5.58 6.99
CA ILE A 149 -19.10 6.03 8.36
C ILE A 149 -17.70 6.61 8.50
N LYS A 150 -17.63 7.87 8.91
CA LYS A 150 -16.39 8.59 9.20
C LYS A 150 -16.15 8.62 10.70
N ILE A 151 -14.93 8.29 11.11
CA ILE A 151 -14.49 8.30 12.51
C ILE A 151 -13.10 8.97 12.54
N GLY A 152 -13.05 10.21 13.03
CA GLY A 152 -11.86 11.04 12.89
C GLY A 152 -11.49 11.25 11.40
N ASN A 153 -10.26 10.89 11.03
CA ASN A 153 -9.77 10.99 9.65
C ASN A 153 -9.98 9.71 8.82
N LYS A 154 -10.60 8.67 9.39
CA LYS A 154 -10.84 7.39 8.69
C LYS A 154 -12.29 7.28 8.25
N THR A 155 -12.52 6.72 7.06
CA THR A 155 -13.86 6.47 6.51
C THR A 155 -13.99 5.00 6.16
N PHE A 156 -15.12 4.40 6.53
CA PHE A 156 -15.42 2.99 6.30
C PHE A 156 -16.73 2.86 5.53
N LYS A 157 -16.82 1.85 4.66
CA LYS A 157 -18.07 1.48 3.99
C LYS A 157 -18.92 0.60 4.91
N LEU A 158 -20.21 0.90 4.98
CA LEU A 158 -21.22 0.12 5.70
C LEU A 158 -22.37 -0.26 4.77
N ILE A 159 -22.86 -1.49 4.89
CA ILE A 159 -23.99 -2.02 4.13
C ILE A 159 -25.09 -2.39 5.12
N LEU A 160 -26.28 -1.83 4.93
CA LEU A 160 -27.47 -2.20 5.69
C LEU A 160 -28.39 -3.08 4.82
N SER A 161 -28.77 -4.25 5.33
CA SER A 161 -29.50 -5.30 4.58
C SER A 161 -30.66 -5.89 5.40
N LYS A 162 -31.60 -5.04 5.85
CA LYS A 162 -32.82 -5.48 6.54
C LYS A 162 -33.73 -6.30 5.64
#